data_AF-T1G6M6-F1
#
_entry.id   AF-T1G6M6-F1
#
_cell.length_a   1.000
_cell.length_b   1.000
_cell.length_c   1.000
_cell.angle_alpha   90.00
_cell.angle_beta   90.00
_cell.angle_gamma   90.00
#
_symmetry.space_group_name_H-M   'P 1'
#
loop_
_entity.id
_entity.type
_entity.pdbx_description
1 polymer ?
#
loop_
_entity_poly.entity_id
_entity_poly.type
_entity_poly.pdbx_seq_one_letter_code
_entity_poly.pdbx_strand_id
1 'polypeptide(L)'
;MNNLHNQHHLAGGNFAHPQFFNQHGNQGKRKMNNDPNRPKRPTSAYFYFVQLEREEAAKRGERINRVADWTKQVSAKWRTLTNEQKEQFQVLAAGDKVRYSQQMAVYTGKDANRPKRPQSAYFLWLADFRVRVKDKFAEHKDILRAAGEEWRKMTMDDKAPYEQLAEEERKKYDIKIKEYNQVMMTMMMMVNVIMMVVMMTE
;
A
#
# COMPACT_ATOMS: atom_id res chain seq x y z
N MET A 1 46.92 -46.11 48.69
CA MET A 1 46.39 -45.21 47.65
C MET A 1 46.04 -43.88 48.32
N ASN A 2 46.83 -42.85 48.01
CA ASN A 2 46.67 -41.38 48.20
C ASN A 2 46.16 -40.89 49.58
N ASN A 3 47.02 -40.45 50.51
CA ASN A 3 47.85 -39.22 50.62
C ASN A 3 47.08 -37.98 51.17
N LEU A 4 47.73 -37.35 52.16
CA LEU A 4 47.40 -36.12 52.88
C LEU A 4 47.19 -34.93 51.92
N HIS A 5 46.39 -33.90 52.29
CA HIS A 5 46.92 -32.62 52.80
C HIS A 5 45.83 -31.58 53.12
N ASN A 6 46.24 -30.65 53.98
CA ASN A 6 45.56 -29.60 54.71
C ASN A 6 44.92 -28.45 53.90
N GLN A 7 43.94 -27.82 54.55
CA GLN A 7 43.61 -26.37 54.64
C GLN A 7 43.19 -25.60 53.37
N HIS A 8 42.04 -24.92 53.44
CA HIS A 8 41.98 -23.45 53.63
C HIS A 8 40.53 -22.93 53.78
N HIS A 9 40.32 -22.21 54.88
CA HIS A 9 39.57 -20.94 55.02
C HIS A 9 38.06 -20.81 54.73
N LEU A 10 37.44 -20.19 55.73
CA LEU A 10 36.10 -19.63 55.85
C LEU A 10 35.87 -18.44 54.91
N ALA A 11 34.64 -18.29 54.41
CA ALA A 11 33.78 -17.10 54.52
C ALA A 11 32.81 -17.00 53.33
N GLY A 12 31.62 -16.47 53.62
CA GLY A 12 30.43 -16.58 52.77
C GLY A 12 30.41 -15.76 51.49
N GLY A 13 29.46 -16.10 50.63
CA GLY A 13 29.19 -15.41 49.38
C GLY A 13 27.93 -15.95 48.72
N ASN A 14 26.79 -15.39 49.09
CA ASN A 14 25.47 -15.66 48.53
C ASN A 14 25.44 -15.50 47.00
N PHE A 15 24.93 -16.53 46.31
CA PHE A 15 24.19 -16.59 45.04
C PHE A 15 24.55 -15.69 43.84
N ALA A 16 24.75 -16.37 42.70
CA ALA A 16 24.73 -15.98 41.29
C ALA A 16 23.89 -14.73 40.92
N HIS A 17 24.20 -13.92 39.90
CA HIS A 17 24.61 -14.24 38.52
C HIS A 17 25.17 -12.96 37.81
N PRO A 18 26.11 -13.07 36.85
CA PRO A 18 26.73 -11.92 36.19
C PRO A 18 25.86 -11.23 35.12
N GLN A 19 26.07 -9.92 35.05
CA GLN A 19 25.72 -8.92 34.02
C GLN A 19 25.43 -9.48 32.62
N PHE A 20 24.16 -9.50 32.22
CA PHE A 20 23.79 -9.51 30.80
C PHE A 20 23.40 -8.10 30.35
N PHE A 21 24.35 -7.50 29.64
CA PHE A 21 24.24 -6.27 28.88
C PHE A 21 22.98 -6.32 27.99
N ASN A 22 21.97 -5.50 28.29
CA ASN A 22 20.71 -5.54 27.55
C ASN A 22 20.86 -4.80 26.20
N GLN A 23 21.48 -5.46 25.23
CA GLN A 23 21.34 -5.17 23.81
C GLN A 23 19.92 -5.56 23.36
N HIS A 24 18.94 -4.72 23.66
CA HIS A 24 17.70 -4.75 22.88
C HIS A 24 17.95 -4.03 21.56
N GLY A 25 18.27 -4.85 20.57
CA GLY A 25 18.62 -4.46 19.22
C GLY A 25 17.63 -3.45 18.64
N ASN A 26 18.20 -2.38 18.10
CA ASN A 26 17.63 -1.64 16.99
C ASN A 26 17.48 -2.60 15.82
N GLN A 27 16.40 -3.38 15.82
CA GLN A 27 15.98 -4.17 14.67
C GLN A 27 15.65 -3.16 13.58
N GLY A 28 16.64 -2.96 12.70
CA GLY A 28 16.59 -2.05 11.58
C GLY A 28 15.24 -2.15 10.92
N LYS A 29 14.53 -1.00 10.88
CA LYS A 29 13.28 -0.83 10.13
C LYS A 29 13.43 -1.60 8.82
N ARG A 30 12.61 -2.64 8.65
CA ARG A 30 12.47 -3.37 7.38
C ARG A 30 12.55 -2.33 6.27
N LYS A 31 13.58 -2.39 5.42
CA LYS A 31 13.65 -1.54 4.22
C LYS A 31 12.34 -1.80 3.49
N MET A 32 11.40 -0.87 3.61
CA MET A 32 10.11 -0.97 2.95
C MET A 32 10.47 -1.07 1.47
N ASN A 33 10.01 -2.10 0.78
CA ASN A 33 10.18 -2.22 -0.67
C ASN A 33 9.80 -0.87 -1.27
N ASN A 34 10.83 -0.15 -1.71
CA ASN A 34 10.78 1.30 -1.93
C ASN A 34 10.33 1.52 -3.37
N ASP A 35 9.16 0.98 -3.72
CA ASP A 35 8.53 1.23 -5.01
C ASP A 35 8.27 2.74 -5.10
N PRO A 36 8.97 3.47 -5.99
CA PRO A 36 8.81 4.91 -6.11
C PRO A 36 7.37 5.32 -6.48
N ASN A 37 6.59 4.41 -7.07
CA ASN A 37 5.22 4.63 -7.48
C ASN A 37 4.20 4.29 -6.38
N ARG A 38 4.63 3.78 -5.22
CA ARG A 38 3.72 3.53 -4.09
C ARG A 38 3.26 4.86 -3.48
N PRO A 39 1.94 5.09 -3.37
CA PRO A 39 1.41 6.29 -2.72
C PRO A 39 1.97 6.51 -1.32
N LYS A 40 2.39 7.73 -1.02
CA LYS A 40 2.87 8.12 0.30
C LYS A 40 1.73 8.03 1.32
N ARG A 41 2.04 7.47 2.49
CA ARG A 41 1.10 7.29 3.60
C ARG A 41 0.36 8.59 3.94
N PRO A 42 -0.88 8.52 4.43
CA PRO A 42 -1.63 9.70 4.77
C PRO A 42 -1.00 10.41 5.99
N THR A 43 -0.99 11.72 5.94
CA THR A 43 -0.49 12.65 6.95
C THR A 43 -1.55 12.79 8.05
N SER A 44 -1.12 12.68 9.32
CA SER A 44 -2.03 12.85 10.45
C SER A 44 -2.22 14.32 10.80
N ALA A 45 -3.28 14.63 11.54
CA ALA A 45 -3.60 15.98 11.99
C ALA A 45 -2.43 16.66 12.72
N TYR A 46 -1.74 15.91 13.58
CA TYR A 46 -0.55 16.40 14.28
C TYR A 46 0.58 16.82 13.31
N PHE A 47 0.82 16.06 12.23
CA PHE A 47 1.88 16.42 11.29
C PHE A 47 1.53 17.64 10.44
N TYR A 48 0.24 17.86 10.14
CA TYR A 48 -0.20 19.14 9.55
C TYR A 48 0.02 20.31 10.50
N PHE A 49 -0.26 20.12 11.80
CA PHE A 49 0.04 21.13 12.81
C PHE A 49 1.55 21.43 12.93
N VAL A 50 2.39 20.39 12.94
CA VAL A 50 3.85 20.56 12.96
C VAL A 50 4.33 21.33 11.72
N GLN A 51 3.74 21.08 10.56
CA GLN A 51 4.06 21.80 9.33
C GLN A 51 3.69 23.29 9.43
N LEU A 52 2.49 23.60 9.94
CA LEU A 52 2.05 24.98 10.18
C LEU A 52 3.01 25.71 11.14
N GLU A 53 3.36 25.09 12.27
CA GLU A 53 4.29 25.69 13.24
C GLU A 53 5.67 25.95 12.63
N ARG A 54 6.09 25.12 11.68
CA ARG A 54 7.36 25.29 10.97
C ARG A 54 7.32 26.48 10.02
N GLU A 55 6.22 26.64 9.29
CA GLU A 55 5.97 27.79 8.41
C GLU A 55 5.87 29.09 9.21
N GLU A 56 5.15 29.08 10.34
CA GLU A 56 5.08 30.22 11.22
C GLU A 56 6.44 30.59 11.83
N ALA A 57 7.24 29.60 12.26
CA ALA A 57 8.59 29.84 12.74
C ALA A 57 9.46 30.48 11.66
N ALA A 58 9.36 30.01 10.42
CA ALA A 58 10.06 30.59 9.28
C ALA A 58 9.62 32.05 9.01
N LYS A 59 8.30 32.33 9.03
CA LYS A 59 7.74 33.69 8.87
C LYS A 59 8.19 34.65 10.00
N ARG A 60 8.38 34.13 11.22
CA ARG A 60 8.94 34.87 12.36
C ARG A 60 10.46 35.05 12.30
N GLY A 61 11.14 34.50 11.30
CA GLY A 61 12.60 34.50 11.20
C GLY A 61 13.28 33.61 12.25
N GLU A 62 12.52 32.71 12.90
CA GLU A 62 13.03 31.81 13.92
C GLU A 62 13.76 30.64 13.25
N ARG A 63 15.08 30.59 13.45
CA ARG A 63 15.89 29.48 12.95
C ARG A 63 15.82 28.29 13.90
N ILE A 64 15.24 27.18 13.43
CA ILE A 64 15.20 25.91 14.17
C ILE A 64 16.61 25.29 14.20
N ASN A 65 17.38 25.59 15.24
CA ASN A 65 18.77 25.10 15.40
C ASN A 65 18.83 23.65 15.90
N ARG A 66 17.87 23.22 16.73
CA ARG A 66 17.77 21.84 17.25
C ARG A 66 16.35 21.30 17.10
N VAL A 67 16.12 20.58 16.00
CA VAL A 67 14.80 20.00 15.65
C VAL A 67 14.20 19.17 16.79
N ALA A 68 15.04 18.45 17.54
CA ALA A 68 14.58 17.62 18.66
C ALA A 68 13.88 18.43 19.77
N ASP A 69 14.41 19.60 20.12
CA ASP A 69 13.82 20.43 21.17
C ASP A 69 12.61 21.19 20.65
N TRP A 70 12.70 21.71 19.42
CA TRP A 70 11.57 22.34 18.76
C TRP A 70 10.37 21.39 18.65
N THR A 71 10.60 20.12 18.26
CA THR A 71 9.51 19.12 18.19
C THR A 71 8.90 18.82 19.58
N LYS A 72 9.67 18.90 20.67
CA LYS A 72 9.13 18.79 22.04
C LYS A 72 8.22 19.97 22.37
N GLN A 73 8.58 21.18 21.97
CA GLN A 73 7.76 22.37 22.19
C GLN A 73 6.47 22.30 21.36
N VAL A 74 6.56 21.94 20.08
CA VAL A 74 5.39 21.75 19.21
C VAL A 74 4.46 20.65 19.75
N SER A 75 5.01 19.53 20.22
CA SER A 75 4.18 18.47 20.83
C SER A 75 3.55 18.88 22.16
N ALA A 76 4.18 19.75 22.95
CA ALA A 76 3.54 20.36 24.11
C ALA A 76 2.39 21.28 23.69
N LYS A 77 2.60 22.14 22.69
CA LYS A 77 1.56 23.03 22.14
C LYS A 77 0.37 22.25 21.59
N TRP A 78 0.59 21.16 20.85
CA TRP A 78 -0.49 20.29 20.36
C TRP A 78 -1.36 19.73 21.49
N ARG A 79 -0.77 19.41 22.66
CA ARG A 79 -1.52 18.87 23.80
C ARG A 79 -2.42 19.92 24.46
N THR A 80 -2.06 21.20 24.39
CA THR A 80 -2.85 22.29 24.99
C THR A 80 -3.97 22.78 24.08
N LEU A 81 -3.93 22.47 22.77
CA LEU A 81 -4.99 22.85 21.84
C LEU A 81 -6.32 22.14 22.16
N THR A 82 -7.42 22.88 22.02
CA THR A 82 -8.78 22.35 22.17
C THR A 82 -9.18 21.46 20.99
N ASN A 83 -10.31 20.76 21.10
CA ASN A 83 -10.81 19.93 20.00
C ASN A 83 -11.20 20.78 18.79
N GLU A 84 -11.77 21.96 19.01
CA GLU A 84 -12.16 22.93 17.98
C GLU A 84 -10.93 23.45 17.24
N GLN A 85 -9.86 23.80 17.95
CA GLN A 85 -8.60 24.22 17.32
C GLN A 85 -7.92 23.10 16.53
N LYS A 86 -8.11 21.85 16.98
CA LYS A 86 -7.62 20.65 16.29
C LYS A 86 -8.47 20.28 15.08
N GLU A 87 -9.71 20.74 15.02
CA GLU A 87 -10.69 20.37 13.99
C GLU A 87 -10.16 20.64 12.58
N GLN A 88 -9.59 21.83 12.34
CA GLN A 88 -8.99 22.16 11.05
C GLN A 88 -7.96 21.12 10.57
N PHE A 89 -7.13 20.61 11.49
CA PHE A 89 -6.11 19.61 11.17
C PHE A 89 -6.71 18.21 11.02
N GLN A 90 -7.80 17.92 11.75
CA GLN A 90 -8.56 16.68 11.58
C GLN A 90 -9.24 16.63 10.21
N VAL A 91 -9.80 17.75 9.74
CA VAL A 91 -10.37 17.89 8.40
C VAL A 91 -9.30 17.67 7.33
N LEU A 92 -8.13 18.32 7.45
CA LEU A 92 -7.00 18.10 6.54
C LEU A 92 -6.55 16.62 6.52
N ALA A 93 -6.42 16.00 7.70
CA ALA A 93 -6.04 14.59 7.80
C ALA A 93 -7.12 13.65 7.23
N ALA A 94 -8.40 13.98 7.37
CA ALA A 94 -9.49 13.23 6.77
C ALA A 94 -9.44 13.34 5.23
N GLY A 95 -9.22 14.54 4.69
CA GLY A 95 -8.99 14.74 3.25
C GLY A 95 -7.78 13.95 2.74
N ASP A 96 -6.68 13.94 3.48
CA ASP A 96 -5.47 13.21 3.09
C ASP A 96 -5.65 11.68 3.14
N LYS A 97 -6.48 11.16 4.04
CA LYS A 97 -6.90 9.75 4.03
C LYS A 97 -7.67 9.41 2.76
N VAL A 98 -8.54 10.31 2.28
CA VAL A 98 -9.28 10.12 1.02
C VAL A 98 -8.33 10.16 -0.18
N ARG A 99 -7.41 11.14 -0.23
CA ARG A 99 -6.35 11.17 -1.25
C ARG A 99 -5.57 9.85 -1.27
N TYR A 100 -5.12 9.38 -0.10
CA TYR A 100 -4.36 8.14 0.00
C TYR A 100 -5.17 6.92 -0.45
N SER A 101 -6.45 6.82 -0.07
CA SER A 101 -7.29 5.68 -0.45
C SER A 101 -7.51 5.63 -1.97
N GLN A 102 -7.75 6.79 -2.60
CA GLN A 102 -7.87 6.91 -4.06
C GLN A 102 -6.56 6.51 -4.75
N GLN A 103 -5.42 7.07 -4.31
CA GLN A 103 -4.11 6.72 -4.87
C GLN A 103 -3.74 5.25 -4.65
N MET A 104 -4.13 4.65 -3.51
CA MET A 104 -3.90 3.23 -3.25
C MET A 104 -4.82 2.33 -4.06
N ALA A 105 -6.07 2.73 -4.32
CA ALA A 105 -6.98 2.00 -5.21
C ALA A 105 -6.39 1.92 -6.62
N VAL A 106 -5.89 3.05 -7.11
CA VAL A 106 -5.09 3.16 -8.33
C VAL A 106 -3.88 2.20 -8.30
N TYR A 107 -3.01 2.33 -7.28
CA TYR A 107 -1.75 1.59 -7.21
C TYR A 107 -1.98 0.07 -7.13
N THR A 108 -2.97 -0.36 -6.35
CA THR A 108 -3.32 -1.79 -6.22
C THR A 108 -4.13 -2.32 -7.39
N GLY A 109 -4.50 -1.47 -8.36
CA GLY A 109 -5.27 -1.86 -9.52
C GLY A 109 -6.72 -2.22 -9.19
N LYS A 110 -7.23 -1.76 -8.04
CA LYS A 110 -8.62 -1.83 -7.61
C LYS A 110 -9.44 -0.60 -8.04
N ASP A 111 -8.84 0.28 -8.82
CA ASP A 111 -9.55 1.41 -9.42
C ASP A 111 -10.70 0.89 -10.30
N ALA A 112 -11.90 1.39 -10.02
CA ALA A 112 -13.10 1.07 -10.80
C ALA A 112 -12.97 1.56 -12.26
N ASN A 113 -12.17 2.59 -12.50
CA ASN A 113 -11.89 3.14 -13.83
C ASN A 113 -10.82 2.34 -14.59
N ARG A 114 -10.11 1.41 -13.92
CA ARG A 114 -9.13 0.56 -14.60
C ARG A 114 -9.86 -0.36 -15.58
N PRO A 115 -9.48 -0.37 -16.87
CA PRO A 115 -10.04 -1.31 -17.82
C PRO A 115 -9.93 -2.75 -17.31
N LYS A 116 -11.02 -3.51 -17.39
CA LYS A 116 -11.02 -4.94 -17.06
C LYS A 116 -10.31 -5.72 -18.17
N ARG A 117 -9.58 -6.77 -17.79
CA ARG A 117 -8.89 -7.64 -18.76
C ARG A 117 -9.92 -8.27 -19.73
N PRO A 118 -9.57 -8.38 -21.03
CA PRO A 118 -10.43 -9.03 -22.02
C PRO A 118 -10.60 -10.51 -21.68
N GLN A 119 -11.71 -11.10 -22.12
CA GLN A 119 -11.92 -12.54 -21.96
C GLN A 119 -11.10 -13.31 -23.00
N SER A 120 -10.74 -14.55 -22.68
CA SER A 120 -10.12 -15.43 -23.68
C SER A 120 -11.16 -15.96 -24.65
N ALA A 121 -10.70 -16.48 -25.80
CA ALA A 121 -11.57 -17.13 -26.80
C ALA A 121 -12.47 -18.20 -26.17
N TYR A 122 -11.92 -19.01 -25.25
CA TYR A 122 -12.67 -20.00 -24.50
C TYR A 122 -13.80 -19.38 -23.66
N PHE A 123 -13.54 -18.28 -22.94
CA PHE A 123 -14.56 -17.66 -22.08
C PHE A 123 -15.65 -16.95 -22.89
N LEU A 124 -15.31 -16.38 -24.05
CA LEU A 124 -16.29 -15.84 -25.00
C LEU A 124 -17.20 -16.96 -25.53
N TRP A 125 -16.61 -18.06 -26.00
CA TRP A 125 -17.38 -19.23 -26.41
C TRP A 125 -18.18 -19.86 -25.27
N LEU A 126 -17.62 -19.91 -24.06
CA LEU A 126 -18.28 -20.46 -22.88
C LEU A 126 -19.54 -19.68 -22.52
N ALA A 127 -19.56 -18.36 -22.74
CA ALA A 127 -20.76 -17.55 -22.54
C ALA A 127 -21.89 -18.02 -23.47
N ASP A 128 -21.58 -18.21 -24.75
CA ASP A 128 -22.56 -18.71 -25.73
C ASP A 128 -22.96 -20.16 -25.45
N PHE A 129 -21.99 -21.00 -25.07
CA PHE A 129 -22.24 -22.39 -24.70
C PHE A 129 -23.20 -22.49 -23.52
N ARG A 130 -22.99 -21.69 -22.46
CA ARG A 130 -23.89 -21.64 -21.29
C ARG A 130 -25.33 -21.33 -21.68
N VAL A 131 -25.55 -20.41 -22.63
CA VAL A 131 -26.89 -20.08 -23.11
C VAL A 131 -27.50 -21.26 -23.88
N ARG A 132 -26.71 -21.95 -24.72
CA ARG A 132 -27.18 -23.12 -25.50
C ARG A 132 -27.55 -24.32 -24.63
N VAL A 133 -26.87 -24.51 -23.49
CA VAL A 133 -27.06 -25.71 -22.65
C VAL A 133 -27.75 -25.41 -21.31
N LYS A 134 -28.27 -24.19 -21.12
CA LYS A 134 -28.87 -23.74 -19.85
C LYS A 134 -29.97 -24.68 -19.33
N ASP A 135 -30.73 -25.31 -20.23
CA ASP A 135 -31.86 -26.18 -19.88
C ASP A 135 -31.46 -27.67 -19.79
N LYS A 136 -30.20 -28.00 -20.15
CA LYS A 136 -29.70 -29.39 -20.20
C LYS A 136 -28.98 -29.82 -18.92
N PHE A 137 -28.58 -28.88 -18.07
CA PHE A 137 -27.83 -29.15 -16.86
C PHE A 137 -28.43 -28.38 -15.68
N ALA A 138 -28.69 -29.09 -14.59
CA ALA A 138 -29.21 -28.49 -13.35
C ALA A 138 -28.10 -27.74 -12.58
N GLU A 139 -26.86 -28.23 -12.62
CA GLU A 139 -25.73 -27.63 -11.92
C GLU A 139 -24.74 -26.92 -12.85
N HIS A 140 -24.25 -25.76 -12.40
CA HIS A 140 -23.24 -24.97 -13.12
C HIS A 140 -21.91 -25.72 -13.32
N LYS A 141 -21.56 -26.62 -12.40
CA LYS A 141 -20.33 -27.42 -12.48
C LYS A 141 -20.36 -28.40 -13.67
N ASP A 142 -21.53 -28.98 -13.95
CA ASP A 142 -21.69 -29.91 -15.07
C ASP A 142 -21.57 -29.19 -16.41
N ILE A 143 -22.09 -27.96 -16.48
CA ILE A 143 -21.92 -27.08 -17.66
C ILE A 143 -20.43 -26.82 -17.94
N LEU A 144 -19.64 -26.51 -16.90
CA LEU A 144 -18.20 -26.25 -17.06
C LEU A 144 -17.43 -27.50 -17.50
N ARG A 145 -17.80 -28.68 -16.99
CA ARG A 145 -17.19 -29.95 -17.41
C ARG A 145 -17.48 -30.25 -18.87
N ALA A 146 -18.75 -30.19 -19.28
CA ALA A 146 -19.16 -30.39 -20.66
C ALA A 146 -18.50 -29.36 -21.60
N ALA A 147 -18.39 -28.10 -21.16
CA ALA A 147 -17.75 -27.04 -21.93
C ALA A 147 -16.26 -27.31 -22.17
N GLY A 148 -15.54 -27.81 -21.16
CA GLY A 148 -14.13 -28.16 -21.30
C GLY A 148 -13.88 -29.32 -22.27
N GLU A 149 -14.77 -30.33 -22.26
CA GLU A 149 -14.70 -31.46 -23.19
C GLU A 149 -15.02 -31.03 -24.62
N GLU A 150 -16.07 -30.22 -24.81
CA GLU A 150 -16.51 -29.72 -26.12
C GLU A 150 -15.46 -28.79 -26.74
N TRP A 151 -14.92 -27.84 -25.97
CA TRP A 151 -13.87 -26.94 -26.45
C TRP A 151 -12.61 -27.71 -26.90
N ARG A 152 -12.27 -28.82 -26.25
CA ARG A 152 -11.13 -29.66 -26.68
C ARG A 152 -11.41 -30.38 -28.00
N LYS A 153 -12.65 -30.78 -28.26
CA LYS A 153 -13.07 -31.45 -29.49
C LYS A 153 -13.26 -30.50 -30.68
N MET A 154 -13.58 -29.24 -30.42
CA MET A 154 -13.77 -28.23 -31.46
C MET A 154 -12.52 -28.05 -32.33
N THR A 155 -12.75 -27.89 -33.64
CA THR A 155 -11.69 -27.68 -34.62
C THR A 155 -11.13 -26.25 -34.53
N MET A 156 -10.01 -25.99 -35.20
CA MET A 156 -9.44 -24.64 -35.26
C MET A 156 -10.39 -23.68 -35.99
N ASP A 157 -11.11 -24.15 -37.00
CA ASP A 157 -12.06 -23.32 -37.74
C ASP A 157 -13.27 -22.92 -36.87
N ASP A 158 -13.74 -23.82 -36.01
CA ASP A 158 -14.83 -23.51 -35.07
C ASP A 158 -14.39 -22.56 -33.95
N LYS A 159 -13.09 -22.55 -33.62
CA LYS A 159 -12.48 -21.67 -32.61
C LYS A 159 -12.09 -20.31 -33.19
N ALA A 160 -11.75 -20.26 -34.48
CA ALA A 160 -11.30 -19.07 -35.19
C ALA A 160 -12.16 -17.82 -34.92
N PRO A 161 -13.51 -17.83 -34.97
CA PRO A 161 -14.30 -16.63 -34.69
C PRO A 161 -14.12 -16.13 -33.25
N TYR A 162 -13.98 -17.02 -32.27
CA TYR A 162 -13.77 -16.65 -30.87
C TYR A 162 -12.34 -16.19 -30.60
N GLU A 163 -11.36 -16.76 -31.29
CA GLU A 163 -9.97 -16.33 -31.24
C GLU A 163 -9.80 -14.92 -31.85
N GLN A 164 -10.44 -14.66 -32.99
CA GLN A 164 -10.47 -13.33 -33.60
C GLN A 164 -11.15 -12.31 -32.69
N LEU A 165 -12.30 -12.66 -32.10
CA LEU A 165 -12.99 -11.76 -31.16
C LEU A 165 -12.13 -11.47 -29.91
N ALA A 166 -11.50 -12.49 -29.33
CA ALA A 166 -10.60 -12.31 -28.18
C ALA A 166 -9.37 -11.44 -28.53
N GLU A 167 -8.82 -11.61 -29.73
CA GLU A 167 -7.72 -10.79 -30.26
C GLU A 167 -8.14 -9.32 -30.39
N GLU A 168 -9.32 -9.05 -30.93
CA GLU A 168 -9.85 -7.69 -31.05
C GLU A 168 -10.11 -7.05 -29.69
N GLU A 169 -10.73 -7.78 -28.76
CA GLU A 169 -10.93 -7.30 -27.38
C GLU A 169 -9.59 -7.02 -26.70
N ARG A 170 -8.57 -7.85 -26.93
CA ARG A 170 -7.22 -7.61 -26.42
C ARG A 170 -6.61 -6.34 -26.97
N LYS A 171 -6.68 -6.11 -28.28
CA LYS A 171 -6.18 -4.86 -28.88
C LYS A 171 -6.89 -3.62 -28.29
N LYS A 172 -8.21 -3.68 -28.14
CA LYS A 172 -9.00 -2.60 -27.50
C LYS A 172 -8.57 -2.38 -26.05
N TYR A 173 -8.36 -3.45 -25.29
CA TYR A 173 -7.87 -3.36 -23.91
C TYR A 173 -6.46 -2.79 -23.84
N ASP A 174 -5.54 -3.19 -24.72
CA ASP A 174 -4.15 -2.74 -24.73
C ASP A 174 -4.06 -1.23 -24.97
N ILE A 175 -4.93 -0.67 -25.80
CA ILE A 175 -5.05 0.79 -25.99
C ILE A 175 -5.59 1.44 -24.71
N LYS A 176 -6.75 0.97 -24.22
CA LYS A 176 -7.40 1.55 -23.03
C LYS A 176 -6.51 1.50 -21.79
N ILE A 177 -5.77 0.41 -21.58
CA ILE A 177 -4.91 0.27 -20.42
C ILE A 177 -3.66 1.16 -20.54
N LYS A 178 -3.15 1.39 -21.76
CA LYS A 178 -2.06 2.36 -21.99
C LYS A 178 -2.54 3.78 -21.69
N GLU A 179 -3.72 4.16 -22.20
CA GLU A 179 -4.33 5.47 -21.92
C GLU A 179 -4.59 5.67 -20.42
N TYR A 180 -5.19 4.67 -19.77
CA TYR A 180 -5.39 4.67 -18.32
C TYR A 180 -4.06 4.83 -17.58
N ASN A 181 -3.03 4.04 -17.93
CA ASN A 181 -1.72 4.12 -17.29
C ASN A 181 -1.07 5.50 -17.50
N GLN A 182 -1.22 6.09 -18.69
CA GLN A 182 -0.70 7.42 -19.01
C GLN A 182 -1.39 8.51 -18.18
N VAL A 183 -2.73 8.55 -18.19
CA VAL A 183 -3.52 9.49 -17.38
C VAL A 183 -3.18 9.33 -15.90
N MET A 184 -3.02 8.09 -15.46
CA MET A 184 -2.73 7.79 -14.08
C MET A 184 -1.32 8.23 -13.66
N MET A 185 -0.33 8.00 -14.52
CA MET A 185 1.03 8.51 -14.32
C MET A 185 1.04 10.05 -14.27
N THR A 186 0.31 10.70 -15.19
CA THR A 186 0.18 12.16 -15.20
C THR A 186 -0.53 12.69 -13.96
N MET A 187 -1.63 12.07 -13.51
CA MET A 187 -2.33 12.48 -12.30
C MET A 187 -1.45 12.29 -11.05
N MET A 188 -0.69 11.19 -10.94
CA MET A 188 0.26 11.00 -9.84
C MET A 188 1.37 12.05 -9.86
N MET A 189 1.92 12.37 -11.03
CA MET A 189 2.94 13.41 -11.18
C MET A 189 2.38 14.80 -10.86
N MET A 190 1.20 15.15 -11.38
CA MET A 190 0.55 16.43 -11.10
C MET A 190 0.20 16.58 -9.63
N VAL A 191 -0.25 15.52 -8.94
CA VAL A 191 -0.50 15.59 -7.49
C VAL A 191 0.80 15.76 -6.72
N ASN A 192 1.89 15.10 -7.12
CA ASN A 192 3.21 15.32 -6.51
C ASN A 192 3.73 16.74 -6.77
N VAL A 193 3.56 17.27 -7.98
CA VAL A 193 3.95 18.63 -8.36
C VAL A 193 3.07 19.66 -7.65
N ILE A 194 1.76 19.48 -7.57
CA ILE A 194 0.86 20.36 -6.81
C ILE A 194 1.22 20.31 -5.33
N MET A 195 1.51 19.13 -4.76
CA MET A 195 1.98 19.04 -3.38
C MET A 195 3.34 19.74 -3.19
N MET A 196 4.27 19.64 -4.15
CA MET A 196 5.55 20.35 -4.10
C MET A 196 5.38 21.85 -4.28
N VAL A 197 4.57 22.30 -5.23
CA VAL A 197 4.30 23.72 -5.49
C VAL A 197 3.58 24.33 -4.31
N VAL A 198 2.54 23.69 -3.76
CA VAL A 198 1.87 24.12 -2.52
C VAL A 198 2.86 24.15 -1.34
N MET A 199 3.86 23.25 -1.30
CA MET A 199 4.93 23.28 -0.29
C MET A 199 6.08 24.27 -0.59
N MET A 200 6.14 24.86 -1.79
CA MET A 200 7.24 25.75 -2.23
C MET A 200 6.79 27.19 -2.51
N THR A 201 5.47 27.45 -2.59
CA THR A 201 4.91 28.80 -2.76
C THR A 201 4.64 29.53 -1.43
N GLU A 202 5.39 29.22 -0.38
CA GLU A 202 5.45 30.02 0.86
C GLU A 202 6.87 30.43 1.22
#